data_AF-A0A0D1AIF8-F1
#
_entry.id   AF-A0A0D1AIF8-F1
#
_cell.length_a   1.000
_cell.length_b   1.000
_cell.length_c   1.000
_cell.angle_alpha   90.00
_cell.angle_beta   90.00
_cell.angle_gamma   90.00
#
_symmetry.space_group_name_H-M   'P 1'
#
loop_
_entity.id
_entity.type
_entity.pdbx_description
1 polymer ?
#
loop_
_entity_poly.entity_id
_entity_poly.type
_entity_poly.pdbx_seq_one_letter_code
_entity_poly.pdbx_strand_id
1 'polypeptide(L)' 'MKKSKLFNFILWIIGFILAELWRRLLKDIHIHEFFKWFTGIAIIIFIFFIINKITSLLNKEKN' A
#
# COMPACT_ATOMS: atom_id res chain seq x y z
N MET A 1 3.71 20.82 3.49
CA MET A 1 4.06 20.53 4.90
C MET A 1 5.14 19.46 4.92
N LYS A 2 6.32 19.72 5.53
CA LYS A 2 7.32 18.66 5.77
C LYS A 2 6.66 17.60 6.66
N LYS A 3 6.32 16.44 6.10
CA LYS A 3 5.83 15.30 6.91
C LYS A 3 6.92 14.99 7.94
N SER A 4 6.57 14.95 9.23
CA SER A 4 7.56 14.69 10.27
C SER A 4 8.17 13.29 10.06
N LYS A 5 9.43 13.09 10.46
CA LYS A 5 10.06 11.75 10.39
C LYS A 5 9.21 10.70 11.11
N LEU A 6 8.55 11.10 12.20
CA LEU A 6 7.62 10.27 12.95
C LEU A 6 6.42 9.82 12.11
N PHE A 7 5.82 10.74 11.34
CA PHE A 7 4.68 10.42 10.49
C PHE A 7 5.05 9.42 9.39
N ASN A 8 6.22 9.58 8.76
CA ASN A 8 6.69 8.62 7.76
C ASN A 8 7.00 7.25 8.37
N PHE A 9 7.52 7.21 9.60
CA PHE A 9 7.78 5.96 10.32
C PHE A 9 6.49 5.22 10.68
N ILE A 10 5.46 5.92 11.15
CA ILE A 10 4.14 5.33 11.43
C ILE A 10 3.51 4.76 10.15
N LEU A 11 3.58 5.48 9.03
CA LEU A 11 3.11 4.97 7.75
C LEU A 11 3.86 3.72 7.30
N TRP A 12 5.16 3.65 7.56
CA TRP A 12 5.98 2.49 7.24
C TRP A 12 5.56 1.26 8.07
N ILE A 13 5.32 1.44 9.38
CA ILE A 13 4.79 0.38 10.25
C ILE A 13 3.43 -0.11 9.76
N ILE A 14 2.52 0.80 9.42
CA ILE A 14 1.19 0.43 8.93
C ILE A 14 1.29 -0.36 7.63
N GLY A 15 2.16 0.06 6.69
CA GLY A 15 2.42 -0.66 5.45
C GLY A 15 2.97 -2.06 5.70
N PHE A 16 3.86 -2.22 6.67
CA PHE A 16 4.41 -3.52 7.07
C PHE A 16 3.34 -4.44 7.67
N ILE A 17 2.50 -3.91 8.56
CA ILE A 17 1.38 -4.67 9.16
C ILE A 17 0.40 -5.14 8.07
N LEU A 18 0.07 -4.28 7.11
CA LEU A 18 -0.80 -4.66 5.98
C LEU A 18 -0.18 -5.76 5.12
N ALA A 19 1.12 -5.68 4.82
CA ALA A 19 1.83 -6.70 4.05
C ALA A 19 1.87 -8.05 4.78
N GLU A 20 2.11 -8.04 6.09
CA GLU A 20 2.10 -9.25 6.91
C GLU A 20 0.68 -9.83 7.03
N LEU A 21 -0.35 -9.00 7.12
CA LEU A 21 -1.76 -9.42 7.12
C LEU A 21 -2.14 -10.05 5.78
N TRP A 22 -1.67 -9.48 4.67
CA TRP A 22 -1.82 -10.05 3.33
C TRP A 22 -1.14 -11.42 3.20
N ARG A 23 0.09 -11.55 3.69
CA ARG A 23 0.81 -12.84 3.72
C ARG A 23 0.02 -13.91 4.48
N ARG A 24 -0.56 -13.56 5.62
CA ARG A 24 -1.40 -14.47 6.42
C ARG A 24 -2.69 -14.85 5.71
N LEU A 25 -3.32 -13.93 4.99
CA LEU A 25 -4.49 -14.25 4.14
C LEU A 25 -4.15 -15.27 3.05
N LEU A 26 -2.93 -15.20 2.50
CA LEU A 26 -2.45 -16.14 1.50
C LEU A 26 -1.84 -17.42 2.10
N LYS A 27 -1.92 -17.64 3.42
CA LYS A 27 -1.25 -18.78 4.09
C LYS A 27 -1.63 -20.12 3.48
N ASP A 28 -2.91 -20.33 3.21
CA ASP A 28 -3.47 -21.61 2.73
C ASP A 28 -3.37 -21.79 1.21
N ILE A 29 -2.78 -20.82 0.51
CA ILE A 29 -2.59 -20.87 -0.94
C ILE A 29 -1.18 -21.42 -1.24
N HIS A 30 -1.12 -22.39 -2.15
CA HIS A 30 0.12 -22.99 -2.69
C HIS A 30 0.85 -22.05 -3.65
N ILE A 31 1.21 -20.87 -3.15
CA ILE A 31 2.09 -19.91 -3.82
C ILE A 31 3.37 -19.80 -3.01
N HIS A 32 4.50 -19.59 -3.68
CA HIS A 32 5.79 -19.40 -3.01
C HIS A 32 5.75 -18.16 -2.10
N GLU A 33 6.38 -18.23 -0.91
CA GLU A 33 6.36 -17.16 0.11
C GLU A 33 6.78 -15.80 -0.46
N PHE A 34 7.76 -15.80 -1.37
CA PHE A 34 8.21 -14.61 -2.10
C PHE A 34 7.08 -13.89 -2.85
N PHE A 35 6.22 -14.64 -3.56
CA PHE A 35 5.12 -14.06 -4.32
C PHE A 35 3.99 -13.58 -3.41
N LYS A 36 3.81 -14.19 -2.22
CA LYS A 36 2.87 -13.69 -1.20
C LYS A 36 3.29 -12.30 -0.70
N TRP A 37 4.58 -12.11 -0.47
CA TRP A 37 5.14 -10.80 -0.14
C TRP A 37 5.04 -9.81 -1.31
N PHE A 38 5.41 -10.25 -2.52
CA PHE A 38 5.39 -9.40 -3.70
C PHE A 38 3.97 -8.88 -4.02
N THR A 39 2.95 -9.74 -3.90
CA THR A 39 1.55 -9.34 -4.11
C THR A 39 1.08 -8.33 -3.07
N GLY A 40 1.48 -8.47 -1.81
CA GLY A 40 1.17 -7.49 -0.77
C GLY A 40 1.78 -6.11 -1.07
N ILE A 41 3.05 -6.08 -1.49
CA ILE A 41 3.73 -4.84 -1.89
C ILE A 41 3.07 -4.23 -3.14
N ALA A 42 2.74 -5.06 -4.14
CA ALA A 42 2.09 -4.62 -5.37
C ALA A 42 0.72 -3.98 -5.09
N ILE A 43 -0.08 -4.54 -4.18
CA ILE A 43 -1.37 -3.97 -3.76
C ILE A 43 -1.18 -2.59 -3.14
N ILE A 44 -0.20 -2.42 -2.25
CA ILE A 44 0.09 -1.12 -1.62
C ILE A 44 0.43 -0.06 -2.67
N ILE A 45 1.30 -0.39 -3.63
CA ILE A 45 1.67 0.50 -4.74
C ILE A 45 0.45 0.83 -5.60
N PHE A 46 -0.37 -0.17 -5.92
CA PHE A 46 -1.55 0.00 -6.75
C PHE A 46 -2.61 0.91 -6.10
N ILE A 47 -2.85 0.75 -4.79
CA ILE A 47 -3.73 1.64 -4.02
C ILE A 47 -3.22 3.08 -4.08
N PHE A 48 -1.91 3.29 -3.87
CA PHE A 48 -1.32 4.63 -3.94
C PHE A 48 -1.49 5.26 -5.33
N PHE A 49 -1.32 4.46 -6.39
CA PHE A 49 -1.55 4.91 -7.76
C PHE A 49 -3.00 5.30 -8.02
N ILE A 50 -3.96 4.48 -7.56
CA ILE A 50 -5.40 4.77 -7.68
C ILE A 50 -5.75 6.06 -6.95
N ILE A 51 -5.30 6.22 -5.70
CA ILE A 51 -5.59 7.43 -4.91
C ILE A 51 -5.08 8.66 -5.64
N ASN A 52 -3.83 8.67 -6.10
CA ASN A 52 -3.26 9.80 -6.83
C ASN A 52 -4.03 10.11 -8.11
N LYS A 53 -4.45 9.07 -8.85
CA LYS A 53 -5.23 9.25 -10.08
C LYS A 53 -6.61 9.84 -9.79
N ILE A 54 -7.30 9.34 -8.78
CA ILE A 54 -8.60 9.87 -8.33
C ILE A 54 -8.45 11.32 -7.88
N THR A 55 -7.46 11.64 -7.05
CA THR A 55 -7.19 13.02 -6.61
C THR A 55 -6.89 13.94 -7.80
N SER A 56 -6.13 13.47 -8.78
CA SER A 56 -5.85 14.24 -10.00
C SER A 56 -7.11 14.51 -10.81
N LEU A 57 -8.03 13.55 -10.93
CA LEU A 57 -9.29 13.73 -11.64
C LEU A 57 -10.21 14.70 -10.90
N LEU A 58 -10.37 14.53 -9.59
CA LEU A 58 -11.19 15.42 -8.75
C LEU A 58 -10.69 16.86 -8.74
N ASN A 59 -9.37 17.08 -8.74
CA ASN A 59 -8.80 18.42 -8.84
C ASN A 59 -8.95 19.03 -10.25
N LYS A 60 -9.08 18.19 -11.28
CA LYS A 60 -9.27 18.64 -12.66
C LYS A 60 -10.71 19.11 -12.94
N GLU A 61 -11.69 18.59 -12.22
CA GLU A 61 -13.09 19.10 -12.25
C GLU A 61 -13.27 20.39 -11.45
N LYS A 62 -12.32 20.75 -10.57
CA LYS A 62 -12.39 21.94 -9.71
C LYS A 62 -11.76 23.21 -10.32
N ASN A 63 -11.05 23.08 -11.44
CA ASN A 63 -10.45 24.16 -12.22
C ASN A 63 -11.14 24.27 -13.58
#